data_AF-C3XTG6-F1
#
_entry.id   AF-C3XTG6-F1
#
_cell.length_a   1.000
_cell.length_b   1.000
_cell.length_c   1.000
_cell.angle_alpha   90.00
_cell.angle_beta   90.00
_cell.angle_gamma   90.00
#
_symmetry.space_group_name_H-M   'P 1'
#
loop_
_entity.id
_entity.type
_entity.pdbx_description
1 polymer ?
#
loop_
_entity_poly.entity_id
_entity_poly.type
_entity_poly.pdbx_seq_one_letter_code
_entity_poly.pdbx_strand_id
1 'polypeptide(L)'
;MESVGSWTPKQVGLWLKGLDDAVQPYIQSFILAGVTGEQLLNLSHRDMDRLNITKLGHQELILEAVDLLCALNFGLENETLQSLTVALGLNVENLDMAMTVRNQQSILVGLAGPRDNYKLPPDILRAICDVLSAAKAVVSWLDRTPFVQMMNYIAIRNRIVRICLGFTSSIHKDPNKRDAEETVVPLCKELAMLSQSLQLSVKDDPQVCSAARVEVITLTNVDHKLGLGMFIQSSFNGTHYVTGTKEGSPAYTCKRIHPGDEILQVNYQTVVGWKLKKLVDALKEDPHGVVITFKKRP
;
A
#
# COMPACT_ATOMS: atom_id res chain seq x y z
N MET A 1 8.88 12.11 13.57
CA MET A 1 8.42 12.49 12.22
C MET A 1 7.28 13.46 12.39
N GLU A 2 7.28 14.62 11.73
CA GLU A 2 6.13 15.53 11.76
C GLU A 2 4.93 14.85 11.09
N SER A 3 3.73 14.97 11.67
CA SER A 3 2.51 14.42 11.09
C SER A 3 2.24 15.08 9.73
N VAL A 4 1.75 14.30 8.77
CA VAL A 4 1.36 14.84 7.47
C VAL A 4 0.22 15.85 7.62
N GLY A 5 -0.68 15.63 8.58
CA GLY A 5 -1.84 16.51 8.81
C GLY A 5 -1.45 17.97 9.13
N SER A 6 -0.28 18.20 9.73
CA SER A 6 0.18 19.57 10.07
C SER A 6 0.93 20.27 8.94
N TRP A 7 1.08 19.64 7.76
CA TRP A 7 1.84 20.24 6.68
C TRP A 7 1.21 21.52 6.16
N THR A 8 2.07 22.52 6.00
CA THR A 8 1.76 23.76 5.28
C THR A 8 1.64 23.50 3.77
N PRO A 9 0.95 24.38 3.01
CA PRO A 9 0.88 24.27 1.56
C PRO A 9 2.25 24.23 0.88
N LYS A 10 3.25 24.88 1.47
CA LYS A 10 4.63 24.84 0.98
C LYS A 10 5.25 23.45 1.15
N GLN A 11 5.03 22.80 2.30
CA GLN A 11 5.49 21.42 2.54
C GLN A 11 4.80 20.42 1.61
N VAL A 12 3.49 20.59 1.36
CA VAL A 12 2.75 19.83 0.33
C VAL A 12 3.41 20.01 -1.04
N GLY A 13 3.70 21.25 -1.42
CA GLY A 13 4.39 21.55 -2.67
C GLY A 13 5.79 20.93 -2.78
N LEU A 14 6.55 20.90 -1.69
CA LEU A 14 7.87 20.23 -1.64
C LEU A 14 7.73 18.71 -1.81
N TRP A 15 6.75 18.09 -1.18
CA TRP A 15 6.48 16.67 -1.36
C TRP A 15 6.08 16.33 -2.81
N LEU A 16 5.22 17.13 -3.43
CA LEU A 16 4.79 16.92 -4.83
C LEU A 16 5.96 16.96 -5.83
N LYS A 17 7.05 17.68 -5.54
CA LYS A 17 8.25 17.72 -6.41
C LYS A 17 8.92 16.36 -6.58
N GLY A 18 8.75 15.46 -5.61
CA GLY A 18 9.30 14.11 -5.67
C GLY A 18 8.43 13.09 -6.40
N LEU A 19 7.21 13.45 -6.78
CA LEU A 19 6.33 12.60 -7.58
C LEU A 19 6.78 12.55 -9.06
N ASP A 20 5.93 11.96 -9.91
CA ASP A 20 6.16 11.87 -11.35
C ASP A 20 6.40 13.26 -11.99
N ASP A 21 7.22 13.30 -13.05
CA ASP A 21 7.48 14.55 -13.78
C ASP A 21 6.19 15.11 -14.42
N ALA A 22 5.21 14.25 -14.69
CA ALA A 22 3.87 14.65 -15.14
C ALA A 22 3.07 15.48 -14.11
N VAL A 23 3.41 15.37 -12.81
CA VAL A 23 2.72 16.09 -11.72
C VAL A 23 3.28 17.49 -11.49
N GLN A 24 4.54 17.75 -11.90
CA GLN A 24 5.26 19.00 -11.63
C GLN A 24 4.50 20.28 -12.05
N PRO A 25 3.78 20.31 -13.19
CA PRO A 25 3.01 21.49 -13.58
C PRO A 25 1.91 21.90 -12.59
N TYR A 26 1.44 20.98 -11.74
CA TYR A 26 0.32 21.23 -10.82
C TYR A 26 0.74 21.74 -9.44
N ILE A 27 2.04 21.70 -9.12
CA ILE A 27 2.55 22.05 -7.78
C ILE A 27 2.11 23.46 -7.37
N GLN A 28 2.19 24.42 -8.29
CA GLN A 28 1.78 25.79 -8.00
C GLN A 28 0.27 25.90 -7.77
N SER A 29 -0.55 25.09 -8.44
CA SER A 29 -2.00 25.04 -8.20
C SER A 29 -2.32 24.61 -6.77
N PHE A 30 -1.64 23.60 -6.24
CA PHE A 30 -1.80 23.16 -4.85
C PHE A 30 -1.40 24.26 -3.85
N ILE A 31 -0.26 24.92 -4.08
CA ILE A 31 0.22 25.99 -3.20
C ILE A 31 -0.72 27.19 -3.23
N LEU A 32 -1.15 27.64 -4.41
CA LEU A 32 -2.05 28.79 -4.57
C LEU A 32 -3.45 28.51 -4.04
N ALA A 33 -3.96 27.29 -4.20
CA ALA A 33 -5.21 26.86 -3.59
C ALA A 33 -5.11 26.68 -2.06
N GLY A 34 -3.90 26.79 -1.49
CA GLY A 34 -3.69 26.68 -0.05
C GLY A 34 -3.91 25.28 0.49
N VAL A 35 -3.69 24.24 -0.33
CA VAL A 35 -3.93 22.84 0.06
C VAL A 35 -3.00 22.46 1.23
N THR A 36 -3.57 22.24 2.41
CA THR A 36 -2.85 21.80 3.61
C THR A 36 -2.62 20.29 3.60
N GLY A 37 -1.79 19.80 4.51
CA GLY A 37 -1.60 18.36 4.73
C GLY A 37 -2.88 17.61 5.06
N GLU A 38 -3.73 18.17 5.91
CA GLU A 38 -5.06 17.61 6.22
C GLU A 38 -5.95 17.50 4.98
N GLN A 39 -5.96 18.53 4.12
CA GLN A 39 -6.72 18.51 2.87
C GLN A 39 -6.12 17.53 1.86
N LEU A 40 -4.79 17.42 1.81
CA LEU A 40 -4.08 16.46 0.96
C LEU A 40 -4.46 15.01 1.34
N LEU A 41 -4.54 14.69 2.62
CA LEU A 41 -4.89 13.34 3.09
C LEU A 41 -6.36 12.95 2.81
N ASN A 42 -7.23 13.91 2.56
CA ASN A 42 -8.66 13.70 2.27
C ASN A 42 -9.00 13.95 0.79
N LEU A 43 -7.99 14.00 -0.07
CA LEU A 43 -8.16 14.45 -1.44
C LEU A 43 -8.90 13.41 -2.29
N SER A 44 -9.87 13.87 -3.08
CA SER A 44 -10.70 13.02 -3.94
C SER A 44 -10.60 13.43 -5.40
N HIS A 45 -11.12 12.59 -6.32
CA HIS A 45 -11.26 12.95 -7.73
C HIS A 45 -12.01 14.27 -7.95
N ARG A 46 -12.98 14.60 -7.08
CA ARG A 46 -13.75 15.86 -7.21
C ARG A 46 -12.89 17.09 -6.89
N ASP A 47 -11.89 16.94 -6.04
CA ASP A 47 -10.97 18.02 -5.67
C ASP A 47 -9.95 18.26 -6.78
N MET A 48 -9.60 17.22 -7.56
CA MET A 48 -8.73 17.35 -8.74
C MET A 48 -9.31 18.28 -9.79
N ASP A 49 -10.62 18.23 -10.02
CA ASP A 49 -11.30 19.12 -10.96
C ASP A 49 -11.18 20.59 -10.52
N ARG A 50 -11.27 20.86 -9.20
CA ARG A 50 -11.11 22.20 -8.62
C ARG A 50 -9.68 22.72 -8.73
N LEU A 51 -8.70 21.82 -8.75
CA LEU A 51 -7.28 22.12 -8.97
C LEU A 51 -6.92 22.19 -10.46
N ASN A 52 -7.91 22.08 -11.36
CA ASN A 52 -7.76 22.04 -12.82
C ASN A 52 -6.89 20.87 -13.33
N ILE A 53 -6.93 19.73 -12.62
CA ILE A 53 -6.22 18.51 -12.98
C ILE A 53 -7.20 17.55 -13.64
N THR A 54 -7.46 17.72 -14.94
CA THR A 54 -8.50 16.95 -15.64
C THR A 54 -8.01 15.65 -16.27
N LYS A 55 -6.70 15.47 -16.41
CA LYS A 55 -6.12 14.24 -16.97
C LYS A 55 -6.22 13.11 -15.95
N LEU A 56 -7.07 12.12 -16.22
CA LEU A 56 -7.30 10.99 -15.32
C LEU A 56 -5.99 10.32 -14.86
N GLY A 57 -5.07 10.01 -15.77
CA GLY A 57 -3.78 9.41 -15.39
C GLY A 57 -2.93 10.28 -14.45
N HIS A 58 -3.06 11.61 -14.51
CA HIS A 58 -2.37 12.50 -13.57
C HIS A 58 -3.07 12.54 -12.21
N GLN A 59 -4.41 12.45 -12.20
CA GLN A 59 -5.17 12.31 -10.96
C GLN A 59 -4.76 11.01 -10.24
N GLU A 60 -4.72 9.88 -10.95
CA GLU A 60 -4.32 8.59 -10.39
C GLU A 60 -2.92 8.64 -9.79
N LEU A 61 -1.93 9.23 -10.51
CA LEU A 61 -0.57 9.36 -10.00
C LEU A 61 -0.48 10.13 -8.68
N ILE A 62 -1.32 11.15 -8.49
CA ILE A 62 -1.36 11.92 -7.25
C ILE A 62 -2.10 11.14 -6.16
N LEU A 63 -3.28 10.58 -6.47
CA LEU A 63 -4.11 9.86 -5.51
C LEU A 63 -3.42 8.59 -5.00
N GLU A 64 -2.74 7.82 -5.86
CA GLU A 64 -1.94 6.66 -5.43
C GLU A 64 -0.81 7.06 -4.48
N ALA A 65 -0.17 8.20 -4.71
CA ALA A 65 0.87 8.72 -3.82
C ALA A 65 0.29 9.23 -2.49
N VAL A 66 -0.91 9.83 -2.53
CA VAL A 66 -1.66 10.24 -1.32
C VAL A 66 -2.09 9.02 -0.51
N ASP A 67 -2.53 7.93 -1.14
CA ASP A 67 -2.89 6.70 -0.44
C ASP A 67 -1.72 6.14 0.37
N LEU A 68 -0.51 6.17 -0.19
CA LEU A 68 0.70 5.79 0.57
C LEU A 68 0.98 6.73 1.74
N LEU A 69 0.73 8.03 1.55
CA LEU A 69 0.94 9.03 2.58
C LEU A 69 -0.09 8.90 3.72
N CYS A 70 -1.33 8.53 3.39
CA CYS A 70 -2.35 8.14 4.35
C CYS A 70 -1.92 6.89 5.13
N ALA A 71 -1.46 5.84 4.45
CA ALA A 71 -0.95 4.64 5.10
C ALA A 71 0.21 4.94 6.05
N LEU A 72 1.08 5.88 5.69
CA LEU A 72 2.14 6.37 6.58
C LEU A 72 1.57 7.10 7.80
N ASN A 73 0.69 8.08 7.58
CA ASN A 73 0.18 8.95 8.63
C ASN A 73 -0.73 8.21 9.64
N PHE A 74 -1.49 7.23 9.18
CA PHE A 74 -2.43 6.47 10.00
C PHE A 74 -1.90 5.09 10.44
N GLY A 75 -0.91 4.53 9.74
CA GLY A 75 -0.44 3.14 9.91
C GLY A 75 0.95 2.97 10.54
N LEU A 76 1.64 4.05 10.95
CA LEU A 76 2.98 3.93 11.55
C LEU A 76 2.98 3.33 12.96
N GLU A 77 1.91 3.44 13.73
CA GLU A 77 1.95 3.10 15.17
C GLU A 77 1.21 1.81 15.55
N ASN A 78 0.29 1.26 14.73
CA ASN A 78 -0.58 0.15 15.17
C ASN A 78 -0.79 -1.01 14.18
N GLU A 79 -0.31 -0.93 12.93
CA GLU A 79 -0.49 -2.05 11.99
C GLU A 79 0.52 -3.17 12.26
N THR A 80 -0.01 -4.34 12.58
CA THR A 80 0.72 -5.63 12.62
C THR A 80 0.14 -6.59 11.58
N LEU A 81 0.90 -7.61 11.17
CA LEU A 81 0.37 -8.68 10.31
C LEU A 81 -0.87 -9.32 10.95
N GLN A 82 -0.93 -9.40 12.28
CA GLN A 82 -2.11 -9.87 13.01
C GLN A 82 -3.33 -8.97 12.75
N SER A 83 -3.20 -7.65 12.96
CA SER A 83 -4.30 -6.70 12.74
C SER A 83 -4.80 -6.73 11.29
N LEU A 84 -3.89 -6.83 10.31
CA LEU A 84 -4.22 -6.90 8.89
C LEU A 84 -4.92 -8.21 8.52
N THR A 85 -4.48 -9.32 9.10
CA THR A 85 -5.11 -10.62 8.84
C THR A 85 -6.49 -10.70 9.49
N VAL A 86 -6.69 -10.08 10.66
CA VAL A 86 -8.02 -9.93 11.26
C VAL A 86 -8.92 -9.06 10.37
N ALA A 87 -8.43 -7.91 9.89
CA ALA A 87 -9.18 -7.05 8.98
C ALA A 87 -9.55 -7.77 7.66
N LEU A 88 -8.64 -8.56 7.09
CA LEU A 88 -8.93 -9.41 5.93
C LEU A 88 -10.04 -10.42 6.23
N GLY A 89 -9.96 -11.11 7.37
CA GLY A 89 -10.99 -12.06 7.81
C GLY A 89 -12.38 -11.42 7.91
N LEU A 90 -12.49 -10.26 8.57
CA LEU A 90 -13.75 -9.53 8.72
C LEU A 90 -14.34 -9.10 7.38
N ASN A 91 -13.52 -8.60 6.45
CA ASN A 91 -13.99 -8.22 5.11
C ASN A 91 -14.49 -9.43 4.30
N VAL A 92 -13.82 -10.58 4.44
CA VAL A 92 -14.23 -11.83 3.79
C VAL A 92 -15.55 -12.35 4.37
N GLU A 93 -15.73 -12.29 5.70
CA GLU A 93 -16.99 -12.64 6.36
C GLU A 93 -18.14 -11.73 5.91
N ASN A 94 -17.89 -10.43 5.79
CA ASN A 94 -18.88 -9.48 5.27
C ASN A 94 -19.30 -9.80 3.82
N LEU A 95 -18.33 -10.16 2.96
CA LEU A 95 -18.62 -10.58 1.60
C LEU A 95 -19.44 -11.88 1.56
N ASP A 96 -19.08 -12.88 2.39
CA ASP A 96 -19.81 -14.15 2.47
C ASP A 96 -21.25 -13.95 2.97
N MET A 97 -21.44 -13.07 3.95
CA MET A 97 -22.76 -12.67 4.46
C MET A 97 -23.59 -11.98 3.37
N ALA A 98 -23.02 -11.01 2.64
CA ALA A 98 -23.69 -10.33 1.54
C ALA A 98 -24.12 -11.31 0.43
N MET A 99 -23.24 -12.25 0.08
CA MET A 99 -23.53 -13.31 -0.89
C MET A 99 -24.61 -14.27 -0.39
N THR A 100 -24.61 -14.61 0.90
CA THR A 100 -25.64 -15.48 1.51
C THR A 100 -27.01 -14.82 1.53
N VAL A 101 -27.09 -13.56 1.96
CA VAL A 101 -28.33 -12.77 1.95
C VAL A 101 -28.90 -12.68 0.53
N ARG A 102 -28.03 -12.41 -0.46
CA ARG A 102 -28.43 -12.41 -1.87
C ARG A 102 -28.94 -13.77 -2.34
N ASN A 103 -28.28 -14.87 -1.97
CA ASN A 103 -28.74 -16.20 -2.34
C ASN A 103 -30.10 -16.53 -1.71
N GLN A 104 -30.32 -16.17 -0.44
CA GLN A 104 -31.62 -16.34 0.23
C GLN A 104 -32.73 -15.50 -0.42
N GLN A 105 -32.45 -14.23 -0.74
CA GLN A 105 -33.38 -13.39 -1.49
C GLN A 105 -33.66 -13.96 -2.89
N SER A 106 -32.64 -14.51 -3.56
CA SER A 106 -32.77 -15.18 -4.85
C SER A 106 -33.62 -16.45 -4.77
N ILE A 107 -33.54 -17.23 -3.68
CA ILE A 107 -34.40 -18.39 -3.44
C ILE A 107 -35.86 -17.95 -3.21
N LEU A 108 -36.08 -16.88 -2.45
CA LEU A 108 -37.41 -16.31 -2.21
C LEU A 108 -38.03 -15.72 -3.50
N VAL A 109 -37.23 -15.06 -4.34
CA VAL A 109 -37.66 -14.46 -5.63
C VAL A 109 -37.70 -15.50 -6.76
N GLY A 110 -36.92 -16.57 -6.70
CA GLY A 110 -36.89 -17.67 -7.68
C GLY A 110 -38.17 -18.52 -7.68
N LEU A 111 -39.02 -18.36 -6.67
CA LEU A 111 -40.43 -18.79 -6.69
C LEU A 111 -41.31 -17.92 -7.61
N ALA A 112 -40.80 -16.79 -8.14
CA ALA A 112 -41.54 -15.78 -8.89
C ALA A 112 -41.02 -15.46 -10.32
N GLY A 113 -39.97 -16.12 -10.84
CA GLY A 113 -39.60 -16.02 -12.27
C GLY A 113 -38.09 -16.12 -12.59
N PRO A 114 -37.71 -16.07 -13.89
CA PRO A 114 -36.33 -16.26 -14.35
C PRO A 114 -35.39 -15.10 -13.97
N ARG A 115 -34.10 -15.44 -13.77
CA ARG A 115 -33.01 -14.51 -13.45
C ARG A 115 -32.66 -13.61 -14.64
N ASP A 116 -33.02 -12.33 -14.60
CA ASP A 116 -32.63 -11.35 -15.64
C ASP A 116 -31.44 -10.46 -15.25
N ASN A 117 -30.79 -10.67 -14.10
CA ASN A 117 -29.72 -9.77 -13.63
C ASN A 117 -28.38 -10.51 -13.45
N TYR A 118 -27.64 -10.66 -14.55
CA TYR A 118 -26.33 -11.32 -14.62
C TYR A 118 -25.17 -10.50 -14.03
N LYS A 119 -25.43 -9.28 -13.53
CA LYS A 119 -24.43 -8.39 -12.94
C LYS A 119 -24.40 -8.50 -11.42
N LEU A 120 -23.20 -8.44 -10.86
CA LEU A 120 -22.99 -8.31 -9.42
C LEU A 120 -23.60 -6.98 -8.93
N PRO A 121 -24.35 -6.99 -7.82
CA PRO A 121 -24.88 -5.78 -7.20
C PRO A 121 -23.81 -4.80 -6.73
N PRO A 122 -24.14 -3.51 -6.62
CA PRO A 122 -23.22 -2.50 -6.11
C PRO A 122 -22.66 -2.80 -4.71
N ASP A 123 -23.45 -3.39 -3.82
CA ASP A 123 -23.06 -3.79 -2.46
C ASP A 123 -22.05 -4.94 -2.47
N ILE A 124 -22.23 -5.95 -3.32
CA ILE A 124 -21.25 -7.04 -3.47
C ILE A 124 -19.98 -6.53 -4.15
N LEU A 125 -20.10 -5.66 -5.16
CA LEU A 125 -18.94 -5.04 -5.79
C LEU A 125 -18.12 -4.22 -4.78
N ARG A 126 -18.79 -3.46 -3.91
CA ARG A 126 -18.15 -2.75 -2.80
C ARG A 126 -17.43 -3.72 -1.87
N ALA A 127 -18.10 -4.77 -1.41
CA ALA A 127 -17.51 -5.76 -0.51
C ALA A 127 -16.29 -6.46 -1.13
N ILE A 128 -16.32 -6.75 -2.45
CA ILE A 128 -15.15 -7.29 -3.17
C ILE A 128 -14.01 -6.26 -3.18
N CYS A 129 -14.28 -4.97 -3.44
CA CYS A 129 -13.26 -3.92 -3.37
C CYS A 129 -12.63 -3.79 -1.97
N ASP A 130 -13.44 -3.91 -0.92
CA ASP A 130 -12.94 -3.87 0.46
C ASP A 130 -12.05 -5.09 0.77
N VAL A 131 -12.44 -6.29 0.33
CA VAL A 131 -11.62 -7.51 0.40
C VAL A 131 -10.30 -7.35 -0.37
N LEU A 132 -10.34 -6.82 -1.60
CA LEU A 132 -9.15 -6.58 -2.41
C LEU A 132 -8.18 -5.61 -1.74
N SER A 133 -8.71 -4.55 -1.11
CA SER A 133 -7.93 -3.56 -0.39
C SER A 133 -7.25 -4.16 0.85
N ALA A 134 -8.00 -4.93 1.65
CA ALA A 134 -7.45 -5.63 2.81
C ALA A 134 -6.40 -6.69 2.41
N ALA A 135 -6.65 -7.44 1.33
CA ALA A 135 -5.73 -8.45 0.82
C ALA A 135 -4.42 -7.81 0.30
N LYS A 136 -4.51 -6.66 -0.37
CA LYS A 136 -3.35 -5.88 -0.82
C LYS A 136 -2.46 -5.47 0.36
N ALA A 137 -3.06 -5.05 1.48
CA ALA A 137 -2.30 -4.70 2.68
C ALA A 137 -1.55 -5.91 3.26
N VAL A 138 -2.21 -7.07 3.37
CA VAL A 138 -1.57 -8.32 3.81
C VAL A 138 -0.43 -8.72 2.87
N VAL A 139 -0.66 -8.73 1.55
CA VAL A 139 0.36 -9.07 0.54
C VAL A 139 1.56 -8.13 0.64
N SER A 140 1.32 -6.82 0.78
CA SER A 140 2.39 -5.84 0.96
C SER A 140 3.25 -6.10 2.19
N TRP A 141 2.71 -6.71 3.24
CA TRP A 141 3.48 -7.13 4.41
C TRP A 141 4.26 -8.42 4.16
N LEU A 142 3.64 -9.40 3.50
CA LEU A 142 4.30 -10.67 3.15
C LEU A 142 5.41 -10.52 2.09
N ASP A 143 5.39 -9.44 1.31
CA ASP A 143 6.48 -9.09 0.38
C ASP A 143 7.70 -8.46 1.07
N ARG A 144 7.65 -8.25 2.39
CA ARG A 144 8.77 -7.70 3.19
C ARG A 144 9.60 -8.80 3.84
N THR A 145 10.85 -8.48 4.16
CA THR A 145 11.70 -9.33 5.01
C THR A 145 11.13 -9.37 6.44
N PRO A 146 11.08 -10.56 7.10
CA PRO A 146 11.66 -11.83 6.67
C PRO A 146 10.71 -12.73 5.84
N PHE A 147 9.42 -12.39 5.74
CA PHE A 147 8.39 -13.22 5.08
C PHE A 147 8.72 -13.59 3.63
N VAL A 148 9.33 -12.67 2.88
CA VAL A 148 9.75 -12.90 1.50
C VAL A 148 10.80 -14.03 1.35
N GLN A 149 11.44 -14.44 2.45
CA GLN A 149 12.42 -15.54 2.48
C GLN A 149 11.82 -16.84 3.05
N MET A 150 10.58 -16.80 3.54
CA MET A 150 9.93 -17.92 4.22
C MET A 150 8.93 -18.61 3.28
N MET A 151 9.22 -19.86 2.90
CA MET A 151 8.45 -20.60 1.87
C MET A 151 6.95 -20.71 2.15
N ASN A 152 6.55 -20.87 3.41
CA ASN A 152 5.15 -20.91 3.83
C ASN A 152 4.42 -19.58 3.53
N TYR A 153 5.04 -18.45 3.87
CA TYR A 153 4.47 -17.12 3.63
C TYR A 153 4.47 -16.75 2.15
N ILE A 154 5.51 -17.13 1.39
CA ILE A 154 5.54 -16.98 -0.07
C ILE A 154 4.36 -17.73 -0.71
N ALA A 155 4.10 -18.97 -0.29
CA ALA A 155 3.00 -19.78 -0.80
C ALA A 155 1.63 -19.16 -0.50
N ILE A 156 1.42 -18.68 0.73
CA ILE A 156 0.19 -17.99 1.13
C ILE A 156 0.01 -16.71 0.32
N ARG A 157 1.04 -15.85 0.24
CA ARG A 157 1.03 -14.61 -0.55
C ARG A 157 0.63 -14.86 -1.99
N ASN A 158 1.22 -15.87 -2.64
CA ASN A 158 0.90 -16.21 -4.03
C ASN A 158 -0.54 -16.69 -4.21
N ARG A 159 -1.10 -17.41 -3.23
CA ARG A 159 -2.53 -17.80 -3.26
C ARG A 159 -3.45 -16.62 -3.08
N ILE A 160 -3.15 -15.70 -2.15
CA ILE A 160 -3.94 -14.46 -1.96
C ILE A 160 -3.94 -13.64 -3.25
N VAL A 161 -2.77 -13.43 -3.87
CA VAL A 161 -2.66 -12.70 -5.15
C VAL A 161 -3.50 -13.37 -6.25
N ARG A 162 -3.45 -14.69 -6.37
CA ARG A 162 -4.27 -15.44 -7.33
C ARG A 162 -5.78 -15.25 -7.10
N ILE A 163 -6.22 -15.29 -5.83
CA ILE A 163 -7.62 -15.08 -5.47
C ILE A 163 -8.05 -13.65 -5.82
N CYS A 164 -7.22 -12.65 -5.52
CA CYS A 164 -7.49 -11.25 -5.88
C CYS A 164 -7.67 -11.07 -7.40
N LEU A 165 -6.81 -11.70 -8.20
CA LEU A 165 -6.96 -11.71 -9.66
C LEU A 165 -8.26 -12.40 -10.10
N GLY A 166 -8.67 -13.46 -9.41
CA GLY A 166 -9.96 -14.13 -9.63
C GLY A 166 -11.17 -13.22 -9.36
N PHE A 167 -11.14 -12.44 -8.27
CA PHE A 167 -12.17 -11.45 -7.97
C PHE A 167 -12.22 -10.34 -9.03
N THR A 168 -11.08 -9.74 -9.37
CA THR A 168 -10.99 -8.71 -10.40
C THR A 168 -11.49 -9.23 -11.76
N SER A 169 -11.15 -10.48 -12.10
CA SER A 169 -11.65 -11.11 -13.33
C SER A 169 -13.17 -11.31 -13.28
N SER A 170 -13.74 -11.65 -12.13
CA SER A 170 -15.18 -11.86 -11.96
C SER A 170 -15.98 -10.56 -12.09
N ILE A 171 -15.39 -9.42 -11.72
CA ILE A 171 -15.98 -8.09 -11.93
C ILE A 171 -16.02 -7.71 -13.42
N HIS A 172 -14.97 -8.06 -14.17
CA HIS A 172 -14.80 -7.65 -15.57
C HIS A 172 -15.27 -8.68 -16.62
N LYS A 173 -15.85 -9.81 -16.20
CA LYS A 173 -16.36 -10.84 -17.13
C LYS A 173 -17.54 -10.33 -17.95
N ASP A 174 -17.68 -10.87 -19.17
CA ASP A 174 -18.77 -10.59 -20.11
C ASP A 174 -20.16 -10.79 -19.44
N PRO A 175 -21.05 -9.78 -19.48
CA PRO A 175 -22.40 -9.86 -18.90
C PRO A 175 -23.27 -10.99 -19.46
N ASN A 176 -22.89 -11.63 -20.55
CA ASN A 176 -23.57 -12.81 -21.12
C ASN A 176 -23.15 -14.14 -20.47
N LYS A 177 -22.12 -14.15 -19.61
CA LYS A 177 -21.72 -15.35 -18.87
C LYS A 177 -22.44 -15.40 -17.54
N ARG A 178 -23.30 -16.42 -17.38
CA ARG A 178 -23.78 -16.87 -16.08
C ARG A 178 -22.55 -17.14 -15.18
N ASP A 179 -22.63 -16.66 -13.94
CA ASP A 179 -21.74 -17.04 -12.83
C ASP A 179 -20.47 -16.26 -12.51
N ALA A 180 -20.58 -14.92 -12.52
CA ALA A 180 -19.71 -14.14 -11.62
C ALA A 180 -19.85 -14.63 -10.16
N GLU A 181 -21.07 -14.95 -9.71
CA GLU A 181 -21.35 -15.40 -8.35
C GLU A 181 -20.80 -16.79 -8.02
N GLU A 182 -20.97 -17.81 -8.88
CA GLU A 182 -20.36 -19.13 -8.64
C GLU A 182 -18.82 -19.08 -8.71
N THR A 183 -18.23 -18.04 -9.33
CA THR A 183 -16.79 -17.80 -9.25
C THR A 183 -16.40 -17.13 -7.92
N VAL A 184 -17.17 -16.14 -7.45
CA VAL A 184 -16.87 -15.36 -6.24
C VAL A 184 -16.96 -16.20 -4.96
N VAL A 185 -17.96 -17.09 -4.84
CA VAL A 185 -18.16 -17.92 -3.64
C VAL A 185 -16.95 -18.81 -3.27
N PRO A 186 -16.40 -19.64 -4.18
CA PRO A 186 -15.25 -20.49 -3.85
C PRO A 186 -13.99 -19.67 -3.55
N LEU A 187 -13.80 -18.54 -4.23
CA LEU A 187 -12.68 -17.61 -3.97
C LEU A 187 -12.78 -17.01 -2.56
N CYS A 188 -13.99 -16.60 -2.14
CA CYS A 188 -14.27 -16.08 -0.81
C CYS A 188 -13.96 -17.13 0.27
N LYS A 189 -14.41 -18.38 0.08
CA LYS A 189 -14.13 -19.49 1.00
C LYS A 189 -12.64 -19.82 1.10
N GLU A 190 -11.93 -19.84 -0.02
CA GLU A 190 -10.48 -20.07 -0.01
C GLU A 190 -9.75 -18.97 0.75
N LEU A 191 -10.14 -17.70 0.54
CA LEU A 191 -9.52 -16.57 1.22
C LEU A 191 -9.80 -16.57 2.73
N ALA A 192 -11.00 -16.99 3.15
CA ALA A 192 -11.34 -17.18 4.56
C ALA A 192 -10.41 -18.20 5.23
N MET A 193 -10.20 -19.35 4.59
CA MET A 193 -9.29 -20.39 5.09
C MET A 193 -7.83 -19.89 5.18
N LEU A 194 -7.37 -19.14 4.17
CA LEU A 194 -6.03 -18.56 4.18
C LEU A 194 -5.87 -17.50 5.27
N SER A 195 -6.87 -16.64 5.47
CA SER A 195 -6.89 -15.66 6.54
C SER A 195 -6.81 -16.33 7.92
N GLN A 196 -7.61 -17.37 8.16
CA GLN A 196 -7.57 -18.13 9.40
C GLN A 196 -6.20 -18.83 9.61
N SER A 197 -5.64 -19.45 8.57
CA SER A 197 -4.32 -20.08 8.63
C SER A 197 -3.21 -19.07 8.98
N LEU A 198 -3.26 -17.87 8.40
CA LEU A 198 -2.33 -16.78 8.72
C LEU A 198 -2.49 -16.32 10.16
N GLN A 199 -3.71 -16.14 10.65
CA GLN A 199 -3.95 -15.72 12.05
C GLN A 199 -3.35 -16.72 13.05
N LEU A 200 -3.46 -18.02 12.78
CA LEU A 200 -2.84 -19.06 13.60
C LEU A 200 -1.32 -18.99 13.54
N SER A 201 -0.75 -18.90 12.33
CA SER A 201 0.71 -18.82 12.14
C SER A 201 1.33 -17.58 12.79
N VAL A 202 0.62 -16.45 12.80
CA VAL A 202 1.08 -15.19 13.41
C VAL A 202 1.03 -15.23 14.93
N LYS A 203 0.03 -15.90 15.53
CA LYS A 203 -0.09 -16.03 16.98
C LYS A 203 1.05 -16.83 17.61
N ASP A 204 1.61 -17.79 16.86
CA ASP A 204 2.67 -18.68 17.33
C ASP A 204 4.09 -18.11 17.12
N ASP A 205 4.24 -16.94 16.49
CA ASP A 205 5.54 -16.30 16.22
C ASP A 205 5.63 -14.87 16.81
N PRO A 206 6.23 -14.71 18.00
CA PRO A 206 6.42 -13.40 18.64
C PRO A 206 7.28 -12.42 17.83
N GLN A 207 8.16 -12.89 16.94
CA GLN A 207 8.97 -12.01 16.08
C GLN A 207 8.13 -11.35 14.98
N VAL A 208 7.02 -11.98 14.59
CA VAL A 208 6.06 -11.46 13.59
C VAL A 208 5.12 -10.40 14.20
N CYS A 209 4.99 -10.38 15.53
CA CYS A 209 4.13 -9.47 16.28
C CYS A 209 4.80 -8.15 16.71
N SER A 210 6.09 -7.97 16.37
CA SER A 210 6.86 -6.76 16.65
C SER A 210 6.27 -5.58 15.86
N ALA A 211 5.86 -4.52 16.56
CA ALA A 211 5.39 -3.30 15.91
C ALA A 211 6.53 -2.67 15.10
N ALA A 212 6.22 -2.19 13.90
CA ALA A 212 7.20 -1.52 13.07
C ALA A 212 7.74 -0.28 13.81
N ARG A 213 9.03 -0.29 14.15
CA ARG A 213 9.69 0.85 14.83
C ARG A 213 10.24 1.84 13.81
N VAL A 214 10.23 3.12 14.15
CA VAL A 214 10.88 4.15 13.34
C VAL A 214 12.27 4.44 13.91
N GLU A 215 13.28 4.49 13.05
CA GLU A 215 14.66 4.77 13.45
C GLU A 215 15.28 5.84 12.54
N VAL A 216 15.92 6.83 13.14
CA VAL A 216 16.68 7.87 12.42
C VAL A 216 18.15 7.47 12.40
N ILE A 217 18.73 7.45 11.19
CA ILE A 217 20.12 7.08 10.96
C ILE A 217 20.79 8.20 10.16
N THR A 218 21.87 8.74 10.70
CA THR A 218 22.74 9.69 10.00
C THR A 218 23.91 8.93 9.40
N LEU A 219 24.08 9.03 8.09
CA LEU A 219 25.25 8.52 7.38
C LEU A 219 26.15 9.70 7.03
N THR A 220 27.39 9.68 7.50
CA THR A 220 28.41 10.69 7.20
C THR A 220 29.57 10.06 6.44
N ASN A 221 30.54 10.87 5.99
CA ASN A 221 31.76 10.42 5.31
C ASN A 221 31.45 9.61 4.03
N VAL A 222 30.61 10.18 3.17
CA VAL A 222 30.24 9.55 1.91
C VAL A 222 31.43 9.62 0.95
N ASP A 223 32.18 8.52 0.81
CA ASP A 223 33.21 8.40 -0.22
C ASP A 223 32.56 8.53 -1.61
N HIS A 224 33.02 9.49 -2.41
CA HIS A 224 32.54 9.75 -3.77
C HIS A 224 32.59 8.51 -4.70
N LYS A 225 33.46 7.53 -4.43
CA LYS A 225 33.57 6.28 -5.22
C LYS A 225 32.61 5.19 -4.74
N LEU A 226 32.30 5.14 -3.44
CA LEU A 226 31.46 4.09 -2.85
C LEU A 226 29.99 4.51 -2.70
N GLY A 227 29.74 5.81 -2.59
CA GLY A 227 28.44 6.36 -2.22
C GLY A 227 27.98 5.87 -0.84
N LEU A 228 26.67 5.98 -0.57
CA LEU A 228 26.08 5.45 0.67
C LEU A 228 26.15 3.93 0.75
N GLY A 229 26.17 3.25 -0.40
CA GLY A 229 26.22 1.79 -0.51
C GLY A 229 24.93 1.09 -0.11
N MET A 230 23.77 1.71 -0.32
CA MET A 230 22.46 1.08 -0.18
C MET A 230 21.96 0.58 -1.54
N PHE A 231 21.45 -0.65 -1.58
CA PHE A 231 20.63 -1.14 -2.68
C PHE A 231 19.17 -0.87 -2.34
N ILE A 232 18.48 -0.12 -3.20
CA ILE A 232 17.10 0.31 -2.98
C ILE A 232 16.24 -0.24 -4.11
N GLN A 233 15.10 -0.81 -3.75
CA GLN A 233 14.07 -1.21 -4.69
C GLN A 233 12.77 -0.52 -4.33
N SER A 234 11.98 -0.19 -5.35
CA SER A 234 10.63 0.33 -5.19
C SER A 234 9.62 -0.76 -5.50
N SER A 235 8.57 -0.84 -4.70
CA SER A 235 7.36 -1.60 -5.05
C SER A 235 6.57 -0.86 -6.14
N PHE A 236 5.59 -1.55 -6.73
CA PHE A 236 4.74 -0.99 -7.78
C PHE A 236 3.95 0.24 -7.34
N ASN A 237 3.58 0.32 -6.06
CA ASN A 237 2.85 1.45 -5.49
C ASN A 237 3.76 2.62 -5.06
N GLY A 238 5.10 2.49 -5.14
CA GLY A 238 6.02 3.59 -4.84
C GLY A 238 6.62 3.59 -3.43
N THR A 239 6.52 2.49 -2.68
CA THR A 239 7.24 2.30 -1.41
C THR A 239 8.69 1.91 -1.69
N HIS A 240 9.65 2.55 -1.01
CA HIS A 240 11.08 2.31 -1.18
C HIS A 240 11.63 1.52 0.00
N TYR A 241 12.31 0.41 -0.29
CA TYR A 241 12.93 -0.42 0.74
C TYR A 241 14.36 -0.79 0.37
N VAL A 242 15.17 -0.99 1.40
CA VAL A 242 16.54 -1.46 1.25
C VAL A 242 16.53 -2.95 0.96
N THR A 243 17.27 -3.40 -0.05
CA THR A 243 17.45 -4.83 -0.38
C THR A 243 18.83 -5.36 0.05
N GLY A 244 19.76 -4.46 0.35
CA GLY A 244 21.08 -4.80 0.85
C GLY A 244 21.98 -3.59 1.03
N THR A 245 23.18 -3.86 1.52
CA THR A 245 24.24 -2.85 1.69
C THR A 245 25.54 -3.36 1.09
N LYS A 246 26.32 -2.47 0.45
CA LYS A 246 27.63 -2.78 -0.12
C LYS A 246 28.69 -2.85 0.98
N GLU A 247 29.47 -3.91 1.03
CA GLU A 247 30.56 -4.07 2.01
C GLU A 247 31.53 -2.87 2.01
N GLY A 248 31.95 -2.45 3.20
CA GLY A 248 32.83 -1.29 3.41
C GLY A 248 32.18 0.09 3.23
N SER A 249 30.92 0.17 2.76
CA SER A 249 30.20 1.44 2.63
C SER A 249 29.72 2.02 3.98
N PRO A 250 29.31 3.31 4.03
CA PRO A 250 28.69 3.89 5.22
C PRO A 250 27.46 3.11 5.69
N ALA A 251 26.59 2.69 4.76
CA ALA A 251 25.39 1.93 5.11
C ALA A 251 25.71 0.55 5.69
N TYR A 252 26.75 -0.13 5.20
CA TYR A 252 27.19 -1.42 5.74
C TYR A 252 27.91 -1.29 7.08
N THR A 253 28.72 -0.25 7.25
CA THR A 253 29.54 -0.02 8.44
C THR A 253 28.71 0.42 9.64
N CYS A 254 27.59 1.13 9.40
CA CYS A 254 26.72 1.56 10.50
C CYS A 254 26.02 0.38 11.22
N LYS A 255 25.94 -0.81 10.59
CA LYS A 255 25.27 -2.03 11.11
C LYS A 255 23.82 -1.84 11.55
N ARG A 256 23.20 -0.73 11.17
CA ARG A 256 21.83 -0.37 11.54
C ARG A 256 20.87 -0.51 10.38
N ILE A 257 21.32 -0.49 9.13
CA ILE A 257 20.48 -0.61 7.94
C ILE A 257 20.45 -2.08 7.47
N HIS A 258 19.25 -2.61 7.26
CA HIS A 258 19.02 -4.01 6.92
C HIS A 258 18.08 -4.17 5.72
N PRO A 259 18.18 -5.29 4.98
CA PRO A 259 17.18 -5.62 3.96
C PRO A 259 15.76 -5.66 4.54
N GLY A 260 14.83 -4.94 3.91
CA GLY A 260 13.44 -4.77 4.33
C GLY A 260 13.14 -3.46 5.06
N ASP A 261 14.16 -2.68 5.44
CA ASP A 261 13.93 -1.35 6.01
C ASP A 261 13.32 -0.41 4.94
N GLU A 262 12.20 0.20 5.26
CA GLU A 262 11.48 1.13 4.38
C GLU A 262 11.93 2.57 4.64
N ILE A 263 12.16 3.35 3.58
CA ILE A 263 12.66 4.73 3.67
C ILE A 263 11.47 5.69 3.74
N LEU A 264 11.32 6.35 4.89
CA LEU A 264 10.22 7.30 5.13
C LEU A 264 10.60 8.75 4.83
N GLN A 265 11.80 9.16 5.28
CA GLN A 265 12.29 10.53 5.12
C GLN A 265 13.76 10.56 4.74
N VAL A 266 14.13 11.59 3.97
CA VAL A 266 15.51 11.98 3.68
C VAL A 266 15.67 13.44 4.06
N ASN A 267 16.63 13.76 4.91
CA ASN A 267 16.88 15.11 5.44
C ASN A 267 15.60 15.78 5.96
N TYR A 268 14.81 15.02 6.73
CA TYR A 268 13.51 15.42 7.30
C TYR A 268 12.39 15.71 6.29
N GLN A 269 12.63 15.56 4.99
CA GLN A 269 11.61 15.57 3.95
C GLN A 269 11.00 14.17 3.81
N THR A 270 9.68 14.06 3.92
CA THR A 270 8.98 12.80 3.63
C THR A 270 9.05 12.47 2.16
N VAL A 271 9.49 11.25 1.85
CA VAL A 271 9.74 10.74 0.49
C VAL A 271 8.80 9.58 0.10
N VAL A 272 7.83 9.26 0.96
CA VAL A 272 6.82 8.25 0.67
C VAL A 272 6.00 8.68 -0.56
N GLY A 273 5.83 7.77 -1.52
CA GLY A 273 5.18 8.04 -2.80
C GLY A 273 6.08 8.66 -3.88
N TRP A 274 7.32 9.03 -3.55
CA TRP A 274 8.24 9.60 -4.54
C TRP A 274 8.66 8.58 -5.59
N LYS A 275 9.09 9.06 -6.77
CA LYS A 275 9.79 8.22 -7.74
C LYS A 275 11.20 7.90 -7.25
N LEU A 276 11.68 6.68 -7.53
CA LEU A 276 13.00 6.21 -7.10
C LEU A 276 14.12 7.18 -7.50
N LYS A 277 14.06 7.73 -8.71
CA LYS A 277 15.04 8.72 -9.19
C LYS A 277 15.10 9.94 -8.26
N LYS A 278 13.96 10.52 -7.90
CA LYS A 278 13.87 11.71 -7.01
C LYS A 278 14.38 11.40 -5.61
N LEU A 279 14.07 10.20 -5.09
CA LEU A 279 14.63 9.72 -3.82
C LEU A 279 16.16 9.64 -3.88
N VAL A 280 16.70 9.03 -4.93
CA VAL A 280 18.16 8.88 -5.11
C VAL A 280 18.84 10.25 -5.27
N ASP A 281 18.20 11.19 -5.95
CA ASP A 281 18.70 12.56 -6.09
C ASP A 281 18.76 13.25 -4.72
N ALA A 282 17.70 13.14 -3.90
CA ALA A 282 17.68 13.69 -2.54
C ALA A 282 18.73 13.06 -1.61
N LEU A 283 18.98 11.74 -1.73
CA LEU A 283 20.04 11.05 -0.98
C LEU A 283 21.45 11.51 -1.37
N LYS A 284 21.61 12.13 -2.54
CA LYS A 284 22.89 12.60 -3.09
C LYS A 284 23.06 14.12 -2.99
N GLU A 285 22.06 14.84 -2.51
CA GLU A 285 22.04 16.30 -2.50
C GLU A 285 23.16 16.90 -1.65
N ASP A 286 23.41 16.34 -0.46
CA ASP A 286 24.52 16.75 0.41
C ASP A 286 25.65 15.70 0.40
N PRO A 287 26.86 16.05 -0.09
CA PRO A 287 28.00 15.15 -0.10
C PRO A 287 28.59 14.88 1.30
N HIS A 288 28.29 15.70 2.32
CA HIS A 288 28.86 15.54 3.66
C HIS A 288 28.14 14.46 4.48
N GLY A 289 26.89 14.20 4.16
CA GLY A 289 26.09 13.18 4.82
C GLY A 289 24.60 13.34 4.56
N VAL A 290 23.84 12.37 5.04
CA VAL A 290 22.39 12.33 4.89
C VAL A 290 21.76 11.78 6.15
N VAL A 291 20.63 12.37 6.54
CA VAL A 291 19.79 11.87 7.64
C VAL A 291 18.62 11.11 7.03
N ILE A 292 18.50 9.82 7.32
CA ILE A 292 17.45 8.96 6.77
C ILE A 292 16.59 8.44 7.92
N THR A 293 15.28 8.58 7.79
CA THR A 293 14.31 7.97 8.71
C THR A 293 13.79 6.69 8.09
N PHE A 294 14.00 5.57 8.76
CA PHE A 294 13.56 4.25 8.33
C PHE A 294 12.39 3.75 9.16
N LYS A 295 11.40 3.13 8.51
CA LYS A 295 10.50 2.16 9.16
C LYS A 295 11.23 0.83 9.16
N LYS A 296 11.59 0.36 10.35
CA LYS A 296 12.29 -0.91 10.55
C LYS A 296 11.33 -2.05 10.38
N ARG A 297 11.86 -3.16 9.88
CA ARG A 297 11.18 -4.45 9.96
C ARG A 297 10.79 -4.77 11.42
N PRO A 298 9.65 -5.44 11.63
CA PRO A 298 9.38 -6.22 12.84
C PRO A 298 10.59 -7.07 13.27
#